data_AF-A0A958NH42-F1
#
_entry.id   AF-A0A958NH42-F1
#
_cell.length_a   1.000
_cell.length_b   1.000
_cell.length_c   1.000
_cell.angle_alpha   90.00
_cell.angle_beta   90.00
_cell.angle_gamma   90.00
#
_symmetry.space_group_name_H-M   'P 1'
#
loop_
_entity.id
_entity.type
_entity.pdbx_description
1 polymer ?
#
loop_
_entity_poly.entity_id
_entity_poly.type
_entity_poly.pdbx_seq_one_letter_code
_entity_poly.pdbx_strand_id
1 'polypeptide(L)'
;NTFKLFNCEDGIPTFAYSYEEAVNNIPPYLCNFQVMKIQTKFQDEGINKRTISLEDQKRLILEGKEIEEINYEGTELEKTVTNKGTNALIVKEFMEECIKDPNGVLPGKTIFFCASKAHARRIEQIFDSLYPEYNGELAKVLVSEDPRVYGKGGLLDQFTHNDMPIVAISVDMLDTGIDVR
;
A
#
# COMPACT_ATOMS: atom_id res chain seq x y z
N ASN A 1 32.57 -2.54 -27.47
CA ASN A 1 31.30 -1.79 -27.48
C ASN A 1 30.29 -2.63 -28.26
N THR A 2 29.29 -3.17 -27.57
CA THR A 2 28.25 -4.05 -28.12
C THR A 2 27.33 -3.33 -29.12
N PHE A 3 27.11 -2.02 -28.97
CA PHE A 3 26.27 -1.22 -29.88
C PHE A 3 26.83 -1.17 -31.31
N LYS A 4 28.16 -1.10 -31.46
CA LYS A 4 28.83 -1.19 -32.77
C LYS A 4 28.66 -2.54 -33.46
N LEU A 5 28.47 -3.63 -32.70
CA LEU A 5 28.22 -4.96 -33.28
C LEU A 5 26.84 -5.04 -33.93
N PHE A 6 25.87 -4.29 -33.39
CA PHE A 6 24.49 -4.25 -33.86
C PHE A 6 24.17 -3.03 -34.73
N ASN A 7 25.17 -2.23 -35.14
CA ASN A 7 24.99 -0.98 -35.89
C ASN A 7 23.97 -0.01 -35.24
N CYS A 8 23.98 0.08 -33.91
CA CYS A 8 23.09 0.94 -33.14
C CYS A 8 23.83 2.17 -32.63
N GLU A 9 23.15 3.31 -32.56
CA GLU A 9 23.66 4.50 -31.89
C GLU A 9 23.70 4.27 -30.36
N ASP A 10 24.77 4.74 -29.71
CA ASP A 10 24.92 4.60 -28.26
C ASP A 10 23.78 5.36 -27.55
N GLY A 11 23.04 4.67 -26.69
CA GLY A 11 21.99 5.28 -25.84
C GLY A 11 20.59 5.35 -26.45
N ILE A 12 20.37 4.86 -27.68
CA ILE A 12 19.05 4.81 -28.31
C ILE A 12 18.54 3.36 -28.35
N PRO A 13 17.36 3.04 -27.78
CA PRO A 13 16.78 1.71 -27.90
C PRO A 13 16.42 1.43 -29.36
N THR A 14 16.76 0.23 -29.84
CA THR A 14 16.45 -0.21 -31.21
C THR A 14 14.96 -0.54 -31.41
N PHE A 15 14.28 -0.86 -30.32
CA PHE A 15 12.86 -1.18 -30.30
C PHE A 15 12.30 -0.86 -28.92
N ALA A 16 11.07 -0.35 -28.87
CA ALA A 16 10.33 -0.13 -27.65
C ALA A 16 8.91 -0.64 -27.89
N TYR A 17 8.42 -1.50 -26.98
CA TYR A 17 7.03 -1.94 -26.95
C TYR A 17 6.41 -1.35 -25.70
N SER A 18 5.57 -0.35 -25.89
CA SER A 18 4.98 0.44 -24.82
C SER A 18 3.85 -0.31 -24.11
N TYR A 19 3.51 0.15 -22.92
CA TYR A 19 2.33 -0.31 -22.18
C TYR A 19 1.05 -0.16 -23.02
N GLU A 20 0.88 0.98 -23.68
CA GLU A 20 -0.30 1.28 -24.50
C GLU A 20 -0.43 0.30 -25.67
N GLU A 21 0.68 -0.03 -26.34
CA GLU A 21 0.67 -1.05 -27.41
C GLU A 21 0.32 -2.44 -26.86
N ALA A 22 0.84 -2.81 -25.69
CA ALA A 22 0.59 -4.10 -25.06
C ALA A 22 -0.86 -4.30 -24.64
N VAL A 23 -1.52 -3.25 -24.11
CA VAL A 23 -2.93 -3.26 -23.71
C VAL A 23 -3.87 -3.22 -24.91
N ASN A 24 -3.53 -2.45 -25.96
CA ASN A 24 -4.39 -2.30 -27.13
C ASN A 24 -4.17 -3.38 -28.20
N ASN A 25 -3.25 -4.33 -27.99
CA ASN A 25 -3.05 -5.46 -28.88
C ASN A 25 -4.30 -6.36 -28.94
N ILE A 26 -4.44 -7.15 -30.00
CA ILE A 26 -5.55 -8.10 -30.18
C ILE A 26 -4.95 -9.49 -30.49
N PRO A 27 -4.94 -10.44 -29.53
CA PRO A 27 -5.42 -10.30 -28.14
C PRO A 27 -4.51 -9.41 -27.27
N PRO A 28 -5.03 -8.79 -26.20
CA PRO A 28 -4.22 -7.96 -25.30
C PRO A 28 -3.16 -8.80 -24.59
N TYR A 29 -1.95 -8.27 -24.48
CA TYR A 29 -0.84 -8.93 -23.79
C TYR A 29 -0.68 -8.48 -22.33
N LEU A 30 -1.19 -7.30 -21.97
CA LEU A 30 -1.21 -6.78 -20.60
C LEU A 30 -2.62 -6.39 -20.17
N CYS A 31 -2.87 -6.42 -18.86
CA CYS A 31 -4.10 -5.94 -18.25
C CYS A 31 -4.15 -4.41 -18.22
N ASN A 32 -5.35 -3.85 -18.40
CA ASN A 32 -5.61 -2.44 -18.13
C ASN A 32 -5.78 -2.21 -16.60
N PHE A 33 -5.63 -0.97 -16.15
CA PHE A 33 -5.85 -0.60 -14.74
C PHE A 33 -6.83 0.57 -14.61
N GLN A 34 -7.37 0.73 -13.41
CA GLN A 34 -8.15 1.89 -13.00
C GLN A 34 -7.53 2.47 -11.73
N VAL A 35 -7.39 3.79 -11.69
CA VAL A 35 -6.86 4.49 -10.52
C VAL A 35 -8.02 5.04 -9.70
N MET A 36 -8.11 4.60 -8.45
CA MET A 36 -8.96 5.23 -7.44
C MET A 36 -8.07 6.01 -6.49
N LYS A 37 -8.30 7.32 -6.40
CA LYS A 37 -7.56 8.21 -5.50
C LYS A 37 -8.42 8.49 -4.27
N ILE A 38 -7.90 8.11 -3.11
CA ILE A 38 -8.47 8.45 -1.82
C ILE A 38 -7.64 9.59 -1.23
N GLN A 39 -8.30 10.68 -0.86
CA GLN A 39 -7.69 11.80 -0.16
C GLN A 39 -8.40 12.00 1.16
N THR A 40 -7.64 12.17 2.24
CA THR A 40 -8.20 12.51 3.54
C THR A 40 -8.49 14.01 3.63
N LYS A 41 -9.46 14.40 4.46
CA LYS A 41 -9.72 15.81 4.74
C LYS A 41 -8.50 16.56 5.26
N PHE A 42 -7.58 15.89 5.97
CA PHE A 42 -6.32 16.49 6.40
C PHE A 42 -5.40 16.86 5.23
N GLN A 43 -5.37 16.03 4.18
CA GLN A 43 -4.56 16.30 2.99
C GLN A 43 -5.14 17.42 2.13
N ASP A 44 -6.46 17.61 2.16
CA ASP A 44 -7.16 18.64 1.38
C ASP A 44 -7.25 19.98 2.13
N GLU A 45 -7.65 19.96 3.41
CA GLU A 45 -7.94 21.16 4.22
C GLU A 45 -6.80 21.55 5.18
N GLY A 46 -5.76 20.73 5.29
CA GLY A 46 -4.68 20.91 6.27
C GLY A 46 -5.09 20.55 7.71
N ILE A 47 -4.11 20.61 8.62
CA ILE A 47 -4.32 20.31 10.04
C ILE A 47 -4.62 21.59 10.80
N ASN A 48 -5.86 21.71 11.29
CA ASN A 48 -6.32 22.82 12.11
C ASN A 48 -7.25 22.34 13.25
N LYS A 49 -7.59 23.23 14.18
CA LYS A 49 -8.47 22.93 15.33
C LYS A 49 -9.81 22.28 14.95
N ARG A 50 -10.33 22.54 13.75
CA ARG A 50 -11.61 21.99 13.27
C ARG A 50 -11.47 20.61 12.65
N THR A 51 -10.31 20.29 12.09
CA THR A 51 -10.06 18.99 11.44
C THR A 51 -9.56 17.92 12.43
N ILE A 52 -8.96 18.30 13.56
CA ILE A 52 -8.49 17.37 14.60
C ILE A 52 -9.63 16.90 15.52
N SER A 53 -9.66 15.60 15.85
CA SER A 53 -10.63 15.01 16.80
C SER A 53 -10.47 15.57 18.22
N LEU A 54 -11.55 15.55 19.03
CA LEU A 54 -11.49 16.03 20.42
C LEU A 54 -10.51 15.23 21.29
N GLU A 55 -10.33 13.94 21.02
CA GLU A 55 -9.37 13.09 21.74
C GLU A 55 -7.93 13.46 21.40
N ASP A 56 -7.64 13.70 20.12
CA ASP A 56 -6.32 14.14 19.69
C ASP A 56 -6.00 15.55 20.20
N GLN A 57 -6.99 16.46 20.24
CA GLN A 57 -6.84 17.78 20.86
C GLN A 57 -6.45 17.65 22.34
N LYS A 58 -7.13 16.80 23.10
CA LYS A 58 -6.80 16.56 24.51
C LYS A 58 -5.38 16.01 24.69
N ARG A 59 -4.97 15.08 23.83
CA ARG A 59 -3.60 14.51 23.86
C ARG A 59 -2.55 15.58 23.59
N LEU A 60 -2.76 16.43 22.58
CA LEU A 60 -1.86 17.53 22.24
C LEU A 60 -1.73 18.56 23.37
N ILE A 61 -2.84 18.92 24.03
CA ILE A 61 -2.79 19.77 25.24
C ILE A 61 -1.94 19.13 26.34
N LEU A 62 -2.12 17.82 26.56
CA LEU A 62 -1.40 17.09 27.61
C LEU A 62 0.11 16.99 27.33
N GLU A 63 0.49 17.02 26.05
CA GLU A 63 1.87 17.13 25.57
C GLU A 63 2.41 18.57 25.62
N GLY A 64 1.63 19.54 26.12
CA GLY A 64 2.02 20.94 26.26
C GLY A 64 1.94 21.75 24.97
N LYS A 65 1.23 21.27 23.94
CA LYS A 65 1.02 22.01 22.69
C LYS A 65 -0.27 22.82 22.77
N GLU A 66 -0.20 24.11 22.46
CA GLU A 66 -1.37 25.00 22.45
C GLU A 66 -2.22 24.78 21.19
N ILE A 67 -3.53 24.62 21.37
CA ILE A 67 -4.46 24.32 20.27
C ILE A 67 -4.59 25.50 19.28
N GLU A 68 -4.35 26.73 19.74
CA GLU A 68 -4.49 27.94 18.94
C GLU A 68 -3.30 28.16 17.98
N GLU A 69 -2.17 27.51 18.24
CA GLU A 69 -0.99 27.48 17.36
C GLU A 69 -1.07 26.35 16.32
N ILE A 70 -2.15 25.56 16.31
CA ILE A 70 -2.38 24.48 15.34
C ILE A 70 -2.83 25.05 14.00
N ASN A 71 -1.87 25.62 13.26
CA ASN A 71 -1.95 25.87 11.84
C ASN A 71 -0.67 25.30 11.20
N TYR A 72 -0.59 23.97 11.15
CA TYR A 72 0.61 23.28 10.72
C TYR A 72 0.43 22.82 9.28
N GLU A 73 0.96 23.61 8.34
CA GLU A 73 1.25 23.15 6.97
C GLU A 73 2.48 22.20 6.92
N GLY A 74 2.90 21.65 8.07
CA GLY A 74 4.18 20.97 8.26
C GLY A 74 4.03 19.51 8.70
N THR A 75 4.63 18.62 7.91
CA THR A 75 4.67 17.14 7.99
C THR A 75 4.94 16.48 9.37
N GLU A 76 5.43 17.18 10.38
CA GLU A 76 5.76 16.56 11.68
C GLU A 76 4.52 16.26 12.53
N LEU A 77 3.57 17.20 12.61
CA LEU A 77 2.33 16.97 13.36
C LEU A 77 1.35 16.09 12.60
N GLU A 78 1.38 16.14 11.27
CA GLU A 78 0.72 15.15 10.42
C GLU A 78 1.24 13.75 10.71
N LYS A 79 2.56 13.54 10.83
CA LYS A 79 3.08 12.22 11.24
C LYS A 79 2.62 11.82 12.64
N THR A 80 2.48 12.73 13.60
CA THR A 80 2.11 12.38 14.99
C THR A 80 0.60 12.17 15.18
N VAL A 81 -0.25 13.01 14.60
CA VAL A 81 -1.72 13.01 14.81
C VAL A 81 -2.41 11.99 13.90
N THR A 82 -1.89 11.78 12.69
CA THR A 82 -2.58 11.05 11.60
C THR A 82 -2.37 9.54 11.68
N ASN A 83 -1.43 9.05 12.50
CA ASN A 83 -0.81 7.73 12.25
C ASN A 83 -1.61 6.48 12.67
N LYS A 84 -2.68 6.60 13.47
CA LYS A 84 -3.59 5.47 13.79
C LYS A 84 -4.96 5.61 13.14
N GLY A 85 -5.62 6.75 13.31
CA GLY A 85 -6.95 6.99 12.74
C GLY A 85 -6.97 6.90 11.23
N THR A 86 -5.98 7.49 10.56
CA THR A 86 -5.92 7.48 9.09
C THR A 86 -5.57 6.12 8.53
N ASN A 87 -4.65 5.38 9.16
CA ASN A 87 -4.33 4.03 8.72
C ASN A 87 -5.52 3.07 8.88
N ALA A 88 -6.30 3.23 9.96
CA ALA A 88 -7.55 2.49 10.13
C ALA A 88 -8.59 2.87 9.07
N LEU A 89 -8.69 4.16 8.74
CA LEU A 89 -9.57 4.63 7.66
C LEU A 89 -9.16 4.04 6.30
N ILE A 90 -7.86 4.06 5.95
CA ILE A 90 -7.34 3.48 4.71
C ILE A 90 -7.70 1.99 4.62
N VAL A 91 -7.50 1.24 5.70
CA VAL A 91 -7.82 -0.20 5.72
C VAL A 91 -9.32 -0.45 5.56
N LYS A 92 -10.18 0.33 6.22
CA LYS A 92 -11.63 0.22 6.08
C LYS A 92 -12.10 0.57 4.67
N GLU A 93 -11.67 1.71 4.15
CA GLU A 93 -12.04 2.17 2.81
C GLU A 93 -11.58 1.17 1.76
N PHE A 94 -10.36 0.64 1.88
CA PHE A 94 -9.90 -0.44 1.01
C PHE A 94 -10.82 -1.66 1.10
N MET A 95 -11.15 -2.11 2.30
CA MET A 95 -12.03 -3.27 2.48
C MET A 95 -13.48 -3.00 2.06
N GLU A 96 -13.92 -1.77 1.90
CA GLU A 96 -15.25 -1.43 1.39
C GLU A 96 -15.25 -1.34 -0.14
N GLU A 97 -14.26 -0.66 -0.71
CA GLU A 97 -14.22 -0.27 -2.13
C GLU A 97 -13.37 -1.19 -3.02
N CYS A 98 -12.64 -2.16 -2.45
CA CYS A 98 -11.83 -3.07 -3.25
C CYS A 98 -12.68 -3.92 -4.21
N ILE A 99 -12.04 -4.38 -5.28
CA ILE A 99 -12.62 -5.43 -6.12
C ILE A 99 -12.75 -6.70 -5.26
N LYS A 100 -13.97 -7.18 -5.13
CA LYS A 100 -14.32 -8.35 -4.32
C LYS A 100 -14.12 -9.65 -5.08
N ASP A 101 -13.91 -10.71 -4.32
CA ASP A 101 -14.00 -12.09 -4.79
C ASP A 101 -15.42 -12.39 -5.32
N PRO A 102 -15.63 -13.51 -6.05
CA PRO A 102 -16.95 -13.85 -6.60
C PRO A 102 -18.08 -13.97 -5.56
N ASN A 103 -17.75 -14.21 -4.29
CA ASN A 103 -18.73 -14.26 -3.20
C ASN A 103 -19.09 -12.86 -2.67
N GLY A 104 -18.38 -11.81 -3.09
CA GLY A 104 -18.64 -10.43 -2.73
C GLY A 104 -18.17 -10.02 -1.33
N VAL A 105 -17.34 -10.84 -0.67
CA VAL A 105 -16.98 -10.64 0.75
C VAL A 105 -15.55 -10.14 0.87
N LEU A 106 -14.61 -10.89 0.31
CA LEU A 106 -13.19 -10.67 0.49
C LEU A 106 -12.59 -9.86 -0.67
N PRO A 107 -11.54 -9.07 -0.46
CA PRO A 107 -10.78 -8.50 -1.55
C PRO A 107 -10.17 -9.60 -2.44
N GLY A 108 -9.93 -9.28 -3.71
CA GLY A 108 -8.94 -10.01 -4.51
C GLY A 108 -7.53 -9.89 -3.92
N LYS A 109 -6.59 -10.73 -4.37
CA LYS A 109 -5.19 -10.63 -3.92
C LYS A 109 -4.66 -9.21 -4.11
N THR A 110 -4.13 -8.63 -3.04
CA THR A 110 -3.77 -7.22 -2.98
C THR A 110 -2.39 -7.03 -2.37
N ILE A 111 -1.63 -6.07 -2.89
CA ILE A 111 -0.35 -5.64 -2.31
C ILE A 111 -0.49 -4.22 -1.76
N PHE A 112 -0.11 -4.03 -0.49
CA PHE A 112 -0.02 -2.74 0.19
C PHE A 112 1.43 -2.28 0.24
N PHE A 113 1.77 -1.21 -0.48
CA PHE A 113 3.10 -0.61 -0.42
C PHE A 113 3.19 0.41 0.72
N CYS A 114 4.00 0.11 1.73
CA CYS A 114 4.16 0.94 2.91
C CYS A 114 5.49 1.70 2.91
N ALA A 115 5.46 2.96 3.35
CA ALA A 115 6.66 3.82 3.44
C ALA A 115 7.79 3.30 4.35
N SER A 116 7.53 2.39 5.29
CA SER A 116 8.55 1.79 6.14
C SER A 116 8.06 0.49 6.77
N LYS A 117 8.99 -0.32 7.31
CA LYS A 117 8.64 -1.59 7.99
C LYS A 117 7.79 -1.35 9.23
N ALA A 118 8.07 -0.28 9.98
CA ALA A 118 7.25 0.12 11.12
C ALA A 118 5.85 0.58 10.68
N HIS A 119 5.70 1.16 9.48
CA HIS A 119 4.39 1.44 8.92
C HIS A 119 3.66 0.15 8.53
N ALA A 120 4.33 -0.77 7.82
CA ALA A 120 3.78 -2.06 7.42
C ALA A 120 3.24 -2.86 8.61
N ARG A 121 4.02 -2.97 9.70
CA ARG A 121 3.59 -3.68 10.92
C ARG A 121 2.40 -3.02 11.62
N ARG A 122 2.27 -1.69 11.55
CA ARG A 122 1.08 -0.99 12.08
C ARG A 122 -0.15 -1.28 11.23
N ILE A 123 -0.02 -1.36 9.91
CA ILE A 123 -1.12 -1.74 9.02
C ILE A 123 -1.55 -3.19 9.27
N GLU A 124 -0.61 -4.12 9.43
CA GLU A 124 -0.89 -5.53 9.80
C GLU A 124 -1.71 -5.62 11.10
N GLN A 125 -1.27 -4.93 12.15
CA GLN A 125 -2.01 -4.85 13.43
C GLN A 125 -3.42 -4.26 13.29
N ILE A 126 -3.61 -3.32 12.37
CA ILE A 126 -4.92 -2.71 12.12
C ILE A 126 -5.83 -3.72 11.41
N PHE A 127 -5.34 -4.47 10.44
CA PHE A 127 -6.09 -5.57 9.83
C PHE A 127 -6.50 -6.59 10.90
N ASP A 128 -5.57 -7.04 11.73
CA ASP A 128 -5.83 -8.01 12.79
C ASP A 128 -6.87 -7.52 13.80
N SER A 129 -6.84 -6.21 14.11
CA SER A 129 -7.78 -5.60 15.05
C SER A 129 -9.17 -5.33 14.46
N LEU A 130 -9.26 -5.02 13.17
CA LEU A 130 -10.54 -4.70 12.52
C LEU A 130 -11.27 -5.95 12.04
N TYR A 131 -10.53 -7.00 11.68
CA TYR A 131 -11.08 -8.25 11.14
C TYR A 131 -10.55 -9.48 11.91
N PRO A 132 -10.83 -9.57 13.22
CA PRO A 132 -10.32 -10.64 14.08
C PRO A 132 -10.79 -12.04 13.67
N GLU A 133 -11.90 -12.14 12.92
CA GLU A 133 -12.45 -13.40 12.39
C GLU A 133 -11.47 -14.18 11.50
N TYR A 134 -10.46 -13.51 10.92
CA TYR A 134 -9.44 -14.15 10.09
C TYR A 134 -8.19 -14.57 10.88
N ASN A 135 -8.19 -14.45 12.21
CA ASN A 135 -7.11 -14.90 13.12
C ASN A 135 -5.70 -14.41 12.70
N GLY A 136 -5.62 -13.21 12.13
CA GLY A 136 -4.39 -12.59 11.66
C GLY A 136 -3.81 -13.19 10.36
N GLU A 137 -4.58 -13.99 9.62
CA GLU A 137 -4.14 -14.58 8.36
C GLU A 137 -4.52 -13.75 7.13
N LEU A 138 -5.43 -12.77 7.27
CA LEU A 138 -5.90 -11.95 6.15
C LEU A 138 -4.78 -11.14 5.50
N ALA A 139 -3.95 -10.50 6.31
CA ALA A 139 -2.87 -9.62 5.88
C ALA A 139 -1.55 -10.01 6.54
N LYS A 140 -0.46 -10.07 5.76
CA LYS A 140 0.88 -10.38 6.29
C LYS A 140 1.92 -9.43 5.74
N VAL A 141 2.88 -9.04 6.59
CA VAL A 141 4.03 -8.25 6.15
C VAL A 141 5.08 -9.12 5.47
N LEU A 142 5.39 -8.79 4.22
CA LEU A 142 6.41 -9.44 3.40
C LEU A 142 7.55 -8.44 3.15
N VAL A 143 8.65 -8.60 3.89
CA VAL A 143 9.85 -7.76 3.80
C VAL A 143 11.09 -8.62 3.66
N SER A 144 12.11 -8.08 2.98
CA SER A 144 13.27 -8.84 2.54
C SER A 144 14.13 -9.46 3.65
N GLU A 145 14.09 -8.90 4.86
CA GLU A 145 14.83 -9.40 6.02
C GLU A 145 14.11 -10.53 6.77
N ASP A 146 12.82 -10.76 6.50
CA ASP A 146 12.06 -11.78 7.21
C ASP A 146 12.30 -13.16 6.56
N PRO A 147 13.03 -14.08 7.21
CA PRO A 147 13.39 -15.36 6.61
C PRO A 147 12.17 -16.22 6.31
N ARG A 148 11.02 -15.97 6.95
CA ARG A 148 9.77 -16.70 6.73
C ARG A 148 9.12 -16.36 5.40
N VAL A 149 9.55 -15.28 4.74
CA VAL A 149 8.98 -14.88 3.43
C VAL A 149 9.43 -15.82 2.32
N TYR A 150 10.64 -16.35 2.42
CA TYR A 150 11.27 -17.12 1.36
C TYR A 150 11.04 -18.63 1.50
N GLY A 151 11.33 -19.34 0.41
CA GLY A 151 11.29 -20.79 0.36
C GLY A 151 9.90 -21.36 0.11
N LYS A 152 9.86 -22.67 -0.17
CA LYS A 152 8.61 -23.39 -0.37
C LYS A 152 7.82 -23.42 0.93
N GLY A 153 6.57 -22.98 0.88
CA GLY A 153 5.72 -22.78 2.05
C GLY A 153 6.02 -21.49 2.83
N GLY A 154 6.91 -20.61 2.36
CA GLY A 154 7.12 -19.28 2.93
C GLY A 154 5.97 -18.32 2.61
N LEU A 155 5.92 -17.14 3.24
CA LEU A 155 4.81 -16.19 3.07
C LEU A 155 4.63 -15.74 1.62
N LEU A 156 5.70 -15.57 0.84
CA LEU A 156 5.58 -15.22 -0.57
C LEU A 156 4.98 -16.38 -1.39
N ASP A 157 5.41 -17.61 -1.12
CA ASP A 157 4.88 -18.81 -1.79
C ASP A 157 3.38 -19.00 -1.46
N GLN A 158 3.01 -18.81 -0.19
CA GLN A 158 1.61 -18.83 0.26
C GLN A 158 0.79 -17.71 -0.39
N PHE A 159 1.29 -16.48 -0.38
CA PHE A 159 0.61 -15.35 -1.04
C PHE A 159 0.45 -15.56 -2.54
N THR A 160 1.34 -16.33 -3.19
CA THR A 160 1.25 -16.59 -4.62
C THR A 160 0.28 -17.74 -4.94
N HIS A 161 0.25 -18.79 -4.12
CA HIS A 161 -0.39 -20.05 -4.49
C HIS A 161 -1.58 -20.47 -3.62
N ASN A 162 -1.78 -19.86 -2.45
CA ASN A 162 -2.84 -20.22 -1.51
C ASN A 162 -3.89 -19.11 -1.42
N ASP A 163 -5.06 -19.43 -0.85
CA ASP A 163 -6.13 -18.45 -0.63
C ASP A 163 -5.72 -17.36 0.37
N MET A 164 -4.89 -17.71 1.37
CA MET A 164 -4.38 -16.78 2.39
C MET A 164 -2.84 -16.75 2.38
N PRO A 165 -2.21 -15.61 2.69
CA PRO A 165 -2.85 -14.31 2.92
C PRO A 165 -3.44 -13.70 1.64
N ILE A 166 -4.45 -12.84 1.79
CA ILE A 166 -5.05 -12.10 0.67
C ILE A 166 -4.35 -10.75 0.47
N VAL A 167 -3.87 -10.15 1.56
CA VAL A 167 -3.16 -8.87 1.52
C VAL A 167 -1.69 -9.08 1.88
N ALA A 168 -0.79 -8.79 0.95
CA ALA A 168 0.64 -8.71 1.22
C ALA A 168 1.04 -7.26 1.49
N ILE A 169 1.56 -6.97 2.68
CA ILE A 169 2.02 -5.63 3.06
C ILE A 169 3.53 -5.58 2.88
N SER A 170 4.02 -4.77 1.94
CA SER A 170 5.44 -4.75 1.57
C SER A 170 6.10 -3.40 1.76
N VAL A 171 7.44 -3.47 1.84
CA VAL A 171 8.36 -2.34 1.80
C VAL A 171 9.51 -2.77 0.89
N ASP A 172 9.60 -2.16 -0.29
CA ASP A 172 10.60 -2.37 -1.34
C ASP A 172 10.67 -3.78 -1.97
N MET A 173 10.17 -4.81 -1.29
CA MET A 173 10.37 -6.21 -1.68
C MET A 173 9.49 -6.63 -2.86
N LEU A 174 8.24 -6.16 -2.91
CA LEU A 174 7.28 -6.55 -3.95
C LEU A 174 7.25 -5.57 -5.13
N ASP A 175 8.15 -4.58 -5.16
CA ASP A 175 8.17 -3.52 -6.18
C ASP A 175 8.63 -4.04 -7.55
N THR A 176 9.42 -5.10 -7.58
CA THR A 176 9.98 -5.68 -8.82
C THR A 176 10.03 -7.20 -8.78
N GLY A 177 9.56 -7.85 -9.85
CA GLY A 177 9.89 -9.26 -10.12
C GLY A 177 9.01 -10.31 -9.46
N ILE A 178 7.79 -9.98 -9.02
CA ILE A 178 6.84 -10.94 -8.46
C ILE A 178 5.60 -11.05 -9.35
N ASP A 179 5.32 -12.27 -9.81
CA ASP A 179 4.14 -12.66 -10.59
C ASP A 179 3.18 -13.39 -9.65
N VAL A 180 2.07 -12.74 -9.31
CA VAL A 180 0.99 -13.30 -8.49
C VAL A 180 -0.23 -13.47 -9.37
N ARG A 181 -0.76 -14.69 -9.43
CA ARG A 181 -1.86 -15.08 -10.32
C ARG A 181 -3.14 -15.39 -9.55
#